data_AF-A0A9X7HKM6-F1
#
_entry.id   AF-A0A9X7HKM6-F1
#
_cell.length_a   1.000
_cell.length_b   1.000
_cell.length_c   1.000
_cell.angle_alpha   90.00
_cell.angle_beta   90.00
_cell.angle_gamma   90.00
#
_symmetry.space_group_name_H-M   'P 1'
#
loop_
_entity.id
_entity.type
_entity.pdbx_description
1 polymer ?
#
loop_
_entity_poly.entity_id
_entity_poly.type
_entity_poly.pdbx_seq_one_letter_code
_entity_poly.pdbx_strand_id
1 'polypeptide(L)'
;MKRASKVITIENFHSEILENSRKLFIYLPPGYESNSYQKYPVLYMHAGQRLFEPVIKNDESWNVHKTTDMLIYEGKIQEIIIVGIAHKRIIENNEFCHFISPDKHIECSGLLYEKFIINEVKPYIDENFRTLTNAENTALIGSSAGGLSTYNIGFRNPEVFGKIGMLSPFFVKVEDDHSELKLYEMYEGKKDLKIWMDIGSAEGFFLVKHVRDIAETLLENGYKYREDLIFYQDPNGAHFEKDWGERMHLPLIYFFGDVGNIVNVTLDGRDVVGLTGMKVKINPIVTYDSGFEMSVLDGVFLVDNPDVLEVMGDGTIIPKKIGEAEVTFVTQGVKGIPKKYKVIETLSEFVDVSVTVEVPGNTPVGERIYMSVGMILDRIEKNRFAGNFKVPRDLACRFKFSRGFRLFEVDKLGQPIPNRKFKATKDLQLNYTVEKWIGL
;
A
#
# COMPACT_ATOMS: atom_id res chain seq x y z
N MET A 1 -15.12 17.67 30.91
CA MET A 1 -15.07 16.30 30.37
C MET A 1 -13.82 16.19 29.51
N LYS A 2 -13.05 15.10 29.61
CA LYS A 2 -11.92 14.87 28.70
C LYS A 2 -12.49 14.70 27.28
N ARG A 3 -12.08 15.56 26.34
CA ARG A 3 -12.33 15.36 24.91
C ARG A 3 -11.54 14.12 24.50
N ALA A 4 -12.23 13.03 24.24
CA ALA A 4 -11.65 11.77 23.81
C ALA A 4 -12.45 11.28 22.61
N SER A 5 -11.75 10.77 21.62
CA SER A 5 -12.38 10.07 20.51
C SER A 5 -13.10 8.82 21.00
N LYS A 6 -14.02 8.32 20.18
CA LYS A 6 -14.79 7.12 20.49
C LYS A 6 -14.96 6.27 19.24
N VAL A 7 -14.74 4.97 19.35
CA VAL A 7 -15.15 4.01 18.32
C VAL A 7 -16.43 3.33 18.80
N ILE A 8 -17.49 3.44 18.02
CA ILE A 8 -18.73 2.69 18.20
C ILE A 8 -18.84 1.62 17.12
N THR A 9 -19.62 0.59 17.42
CA THR A 9 -19.73 -0.58 16.57
C THR A 9 -21.20 -0.91 16.32
N ILE A 10 -21.56 -1.07 15.06
CA ILE A 10 -22.84 -1.62 14.64
C ILE A 10 -22.60 -3.06 14.23
N GLU A 11 -23.02 -3.99 15.08
CA GLU A 11 -22.68 -5.41 14.91
C GLU A 11 -23.37 -6.06 13.71
N ASN A 12 -24.63 -5.71 13.44
CA ASN A 12 -25.48 -6.35 12.44
C ASN A 12 -26.16 -5.33 11.54
N PHE A 13 -25.40 -4.55 10.78
CA PHE A 13 -25.94 -3.70 9.72
C PHE A 13 -26.43 -4.59 8.58
N HIS A 14 -27.74 -4.74 8.43
CA HIS A 14 -28.31 -5.56 7.36
C HIS A 14 -28.24 -4.83 6.01
N SER A 15 -27.75 -5.52 4.99
CA SER A 15 -27.75 -5.08 3.60
C SER A 15 -28.78 -5.90 2.83
N GLU A 16 -29.73 -5.20 2.20
CA GLU A 16 -30.66 -5.80 1.25
C GLU A 16 -29.91 -6.13 -0.05
N ILE A 17 -29.04 -5.23 -0.51
CA ILE A 17 -28.26 -5.38 -1.75
C ILE A 17 -27.33 -6.61 -1.72
N LEU A 18 -26.70 -6.88 -0.57
CA LEU A 18 -25.77 -8.01 -0.41
C LEU A 18 -26.42 -9.25 0.23
N GLU A 19 -27.70 -9.16 0.61
CA GLU A 19 -28.46 -10.20 1.31
C GLU A 19 -27.73 -10.78 2.53
N ASN A 20 -27.12 -9.91 3.33
CA ASN A 20 -26.35 -10.33 4.50
C ASN A 20 -26.24 -9.21 5.54
N SER A 21 -25.50 -9.45 6.62
CA SER A 21 -25.17 -8.41 7.59
C SER A 21 -23.68 -8.10 7.57
N ARG A 22 -23.35 -6.84 7.89
CA ARG A 22 -21.98 -6.32 8.02
C ARG A 22 -21.81 -5.68 9.37
N LYS A 23 -20.58 -5.76 9.88
CA LYS A 23 -20.14 -4.99 11.03
C LYS A 23 -19.61 -3.65 10.56
N LEU A 24 -20.10 -2.55 11.12
CA LEU A 24 -19.58 -1.21 10.87
C LEU A 24 -18.88 -0.69 12.11
N PHE A 25 -17.73 -0.05 11.93
CA PHE A 25 -16.95 0.58 12.99
C PHE A 25 -16.91 2.08 12.72
N ILE A 26 -17.38 2.89 13.66
CA ILE A 26 -17.51 4.34 13.45
C ILE A 26 -16.67 5.04 14.51
N TYR A 27 -15.60 5.69 14.07
CA TYR A 27 -14.80 6.59 14.88
C TYR A 27 -15.44 7.97 14.87
N LEU A 28 -15.61 8.53 16.07
CA LEU A 28 -16.07 9.88 16.32
C LEU A 28 -14.91 10.69 16.90
N PRO A 29 -14.65 11.90 16.38
CA PRO A 29 -13.50 12.70 16.80
C PRO A 29 -13.68 13.25 18.23
N PRO A 30 -12.59 13.68 18.90
CA PRO A 30 -12.63 14.12 20.30
C PRO A 30 -13.63 15.25 20.61
N GLY A 31 -13.90 16.14 19.64
CA GLY A 31 -14.86 17.22 19.74
C GLY A 31 -16.32 16.84 19.54
N TYR A 32 -16.62 15.62 19.05
CA TYR A 32 -17.95 15.24 18.56
C TYR A 32 -19.07 15.53 19.56
N GLU A 33 -18.94 15.07 20.82
CA GLU A 33 -19.99 15.24 21.86
C GLU A 33 -20.08 16.67 22.40
N SER A 34 -19.01 17.47 22.24
CA SER A 34 -18.92 18.80 22.85
C SER A 34 -19.48 19.92 21.96
N ASN A 35 -19.60 19.67 20.66
CA ASN A 35 -20.15 20.63 19.70
C ASN A 35 -21.30 20.00 18.90
N SER A 36 -22.53 20.30 19.31
CA SER A 36 -23.75 19.76 18.70
C SER A 36 -24.09 20.33 17.32
N TYR A 37 -23.43 21.41 16.90
CA TYR A 37 -23.69 22.08 15.61
C TYR A 37 -22.66 21.73 14.53
N GLN A 38 -21.46 21.30 14.92
CA GLN A 38 -20.41 20.94 13.99
C GLN A 38 -20.78 19.70 13.19
N LYS A 39 -20.58 19.79 11.87
CA LYS A 39 -20.62 18.65 10.94
C LYS A 39 -19.20 18.30 10.51
N TYR A 40 -18.98 17.03 10.18
CA TYR A 40 -17.66 16.47 9.96
C TYR A 40 -17.55 15.86 8.56
N PRO A 41 -16.40 15.99 7.87
CA PRO A 41 -16.07 15.14 6.73
C PRO A 41 -16.06 13.67 7.16
N VAL A 42 -16.31 12.77 6.20
CA VAL A 42 -16.39 11.34 6.44
C VAL A 42 -15.38 10.59 5.58
N LEU A 43 -14.58 9.75 6.22
CA LEU A 43 -13.69 8.80 5.58
C LEU A 43 -14.29 7.38 5.69
N TYR A 44 -14.64 6.78 4.57
CA TYR A 44 -15.02 5.37 4.48
C TYR A 44 -13.78 4.51 4.23
N MET A 45 -13.69 3.37 4.91
CA MET A 45 -12.56 2.47 4.78
C MET A 45 -13.01 1.01 4.64
N HIS A 46 -12.41 0.30 3.70
CA HIS A 46 -12.61 -1.14 3.53
C HIS A 46 -11.92 -1.94 4.64
N ALA A 47 -12.32 -3.20 4.81
CA ALA A 47 -11.74 -4.12 5.81
C ALA A 47 -11.74 -3.56 7.25
N GLY A 48 -12.86 -2.95 7.64
CA GLY A 48 -13.05 -2.20 8.89
C GLY A 48 -12.59 -2.89 10.17
N GLN A 49 -12.65 -4.22 10.22
CA GLN A 49 -12.27 -5.02 11.38
C GLN A 49 -10.76 -4.99 11.72
N ARG A 50 -9.93 -4.34 10.90
CA ARG A 50 -8.48 -4.17 11.10
C ARG A 50 -8.03 -2.75 11.40
N LEU A 51 -8.94 -1.78 11.32
CA LEU A 51 -8.57 -0.37 11.35
C LEU A 51 -8.18 0.10 12.75
N PHE A 52 -8.96 -0.32 13.75
CA PHE A 52 -8.85 0.22 15.09
C PHE A 52 -8.11 -0.71 16.04
N GLU A 53 -8.33 -2.02 15.96
CA GLU A 53 -7.69 -2.99 16.84
C GLU A 53 -7.33 -4.27 16.07
N PRO A 54 -6.38 -5.08 16.58
CA PRO A 54 -6.13 -6.42 16.07
C PRO A 54 -7.37 -7.32 16.24
N VAL A 55 -7.70 -8.14 15.23
CA VAL A 55 -8.81 -9.11 15.33
C VAL A 55 -8.50 -10.22 16.34
N ILE A 56 -7.22 -10.60 16.46
CA ILE A 56 -6.73 -11.61 17.38
C ILE A 56 -5.59 -10.99 18.21
N LYS A 57 -5.45 -11.42 19.47
CA LYS A 57 -4.35 -10.98 20.34
C LYS A 57 -3.00 -11.21 19.64
N ASN A 58 -2.17 -10.15 19.63
CA ASN A 58 -0.85 -10.10 18.98
C ASN A 58 -0.86 -10.14 17.43
N ASP A 59 -2.00 -9.88 16.80
CA ASP A 59 -2.09 -9.67 15.34
C ASP A 59 -1.87 -8.18 15.00
N GLU A 60 -1.73 -7.88 13.70
CA GLU A 60 -1.51 -6.51 13.23
C GLU A 60 -2.84 -5.75 13.02
N SER A 61 -2.76 -4.43 13.17
CA SER A 61 -3.83 -3.48 12.89
C SER A 61 -3.22 -2.17 12.41
N TRP A 62 -4.02 -1.39 11.70
CA TRP A 62 -3.60 -0.10 11.15
C TRP A 62 -3.46 0.97 12.23
N ASN A 63 -4.16 0.80 13.36
CA ASN A 63 -4.24 1.80 14.43
C ASN A 63 -4.72 3.19 13.94
N VAL A 64 -5.64 3.24 12.97
CA VAL A 64 -6.06 4.49 12.30
C VAL A 64 -6.53 5.57 13.29
N HIS A 65 -7.30 5.18 14.32
CA HIS A 65 -7.72 6.08 15.39
C HIS A 65 -6.56 6.79 16.10
N LYS A 66 -5.44 6.08 16.37
CA LYS A 66 -4.28 6.69 17.05
C LYS A 66 -3.61 7.73 16.18
N THR A 67 -3.42 7.41 14.90
CA THR A 67 -2.87 8.35 13.92
C THR A 67 -3.79 9.56 13.75
N THR A 68 -5.10 9.34 13.68
CA THR A 68 -6.10 10.40 13.54
C THR A 68 -6.15 11.30 14.79
N ASP A 69 -6.18 10.72 15.99
CA ASP A 69 -6.15 11.45 17.25
C ASP A 69 -4.89 12.30 17.39
N MET A 70 -3.74 11.73 17.04
CA MET A 70 -2.45 12.45 17.05
C MET A 70 -2.49 13.66 16.10
N LEU A 71 -2.94 13.46 14.85
CA LEU A 71 -2.99 14.55 13.87
C LEU A 71 -4.00 15.63 14.25
N ILE A 72 -5.16 15.27 14.81
CA ILE A 72 -6.15 16.23 15.32
C ILE A 72 -5.57 17.01 16.51
N TYR A 73 -4.91 16.33 17.45
CA TYR A 73 -4.31 16.96 18.62
C TYR A 73 -3.18 17.93 18.24
N GLU A 74 -2.37 17.58 17.24
CA GLU A 74 -1.33 18.43 16.67
C GLU A 74 -1.87 19.55 15.78
N GLY A 75 -3.18 19.59 15.51
CA GLY A 75 -3.80 20.60 14.64
C GLY A 75 -3.45 20.44 13.16
N LYS A 76 -2.95 19.27 12.75
CA LYS A 76 -2.52 18.99 11.36
C LYS A 76 -3.68 18.63 10.44
N ILE A 77 -4.77 18.09 10.98
CA ILE A 77 -6.00 17.81 10.25
C ILE A 77 -7.21 18.34 11.00
N GLN A 78 -8.28 18.65 10.28
CA GLN A 78 -9.59 18.88 10.89
C GLN A 78 -10.15 17.59 11.49
N GLU A 79 -11.12 17.72 12.41
CA GLU A 79 -11.84 16.57 12.95
C GLU A 79 -12.67 15.88 11.85
N ILE A 80 -12.61 14.55 11.78
CA ILE A 80 -13.33 13.72 10.80
C ILE A 80 -14.04 12.55 11.47
N ILE A 81 -15.06 12.01 10.81
CA ILE A 81 -15.65 10.71 11.14
C ILE A 81 -14.97 9.65 10.26
N ILE A 82 -14.67 8.46 10.81
CA ILE A 82 -14.16 7.33 10.03
C ILE A 82 -15.13 6.16 10.14
N VAL A 83 -15.55 5.61 9.00
CA VAL A 83 -16.46 4.47 8.89
C VAL A 83 -15.72 3.29 8.30
N GLY A 84 -15.31 2.35 9.16
CA GLY A 84 -14.76 1.07 8.77
C GLY A 84 -15.85 0.06 8.43
N ILE A 85 -15.81 -0.50 7.22
CA ILE A 85 -16.79 -1.47 6.74
C ILE A 85 -16.14 -2.86 6.78
N ALA A 86 -16.62 -3.73 7.67
CA ALA A 86 -16.08 -5.08 7.74
C ALA A 86 -16.35 -5.82 6.43
N HIS A 87 -15.36 -6.54 5.92
CA HIS A 87 -15.57 -7.40 4.75
C HIS A 87 -16.17 -8.75 5.16
N LYS A 88 -16.85 -9.42 4.23
CA LYS A 88 -17.22 -10.84 4.40
C LYS A 88 -16.52 -11.67 3.33
N ARG A 89 -15.84 -12.74 3.77
CA ARG A 89 -15.19 -13.68 2.85
C ARG A 89 -16.19 -14.75 2.46
N ILE A 90 -16.74 -14.60 1.26
CA ILE A 90 -17.53 -15.62 0.59
C ILE A 90 -16.55 -16.39 -0.32
N ILE A 91 -16.70 -17.71 -0.41
CA ILE A 91 -15.74 -18.55 -1.16
C ILE A 91 -15.95 -18.36 -2.66
N GLU A 92 -17.20 -18.14 -3.06
CA GLU A 92 -17.67 -18.12 -4.43
C GLU A 92 -17.57 -16.72 -5.07
N ASN A 93 -17.51 -15.64 -4.29
CA ASN A 93 -17.41 -14.28 -4.80
C ASN A 93 -16.49 -13.37 -3.99
N ASN A 94 -15.98 -12.33 -4.64
CA ASN A 94 -15.08 -11.34 -4.04
C ASN A 94 -15.59 -9.91 -4.23
N GLU A 95 -15.94 -9.28 -3.12
CA GLU A 95 -16.50 -7.91 -3.08
C GLU A 95 -15.49 -6.81 -3.41
N PHE A 96 -14.20 -7.14 -3.46
CA PHE A 96 -13.15 -6.18 -3.84
C PHE A 96 -12.75 -6.26 -5.32
N CYS A 97 -13.31 -7.20 -6.08
CA CYS A 97 -13.10 -7.32 -7.51
C CYS A 97 -14.37 -6.87 -8.27
N HIS A 98 -14.24 -5.84 -9.12
CA HIS A 98 -15.37 -5.31 -9.89
C HIS A 98 -15.63 -6.09 -11.17
N PHE A 99 -14.59 -6.39 -11.94
CA PHE A 99 -14.72 -6.95 -13.28
C PHE A 99 -13.85 -8.19 -13.51
N ILE A 100 -12.64 -8.20 -12.93
CA ILE A 100 -11.66 -9.28 -13.10
C ILE A 100 -11.27 -9.80 -11.72
N SER A 101 -11.37 -11.12 -11.54
CA SER A 101 -10.92 -11.80 -10.33
C SER A 101 -9.51 -12.39 -10.54
N PRO A 102 -8.61 -12.30 -9.55
CA PRO A 102 -7.31 -12.97 -9.58
C PRO A 102 -7.42 -14.50 -9.60
N ASP A 103 -8.56 -15.03 -9.13
CA ASP A 103 -8.93 -16.44 -9.24
C ASP A 103 -10.14 -16.58 -10.17
N LYS A 104 -9.94 -17.25 -11.30
CA LYS A 104 -10.98 -17.49 -12.32
C LYS A 104 -12.19 -18.28 -11.81
N HIS A 105 -12.08 -18.93 -10.65
CA HIS A 105 -13.15 -19.68 -10.02
C HIS A 105 -13.99 -18.85 -9.04
N ILE A 106 -13.61 -17.60 -8.79
CA ILE A 106 -14.29 -16.67 -7.89
C ILE A 106 -14.95 -15.57 -8.71
N GLU A 107 -16.25 -15.36 -8.51
CA GLU A 107 -17.03 -14.32 -9.18
C GLU A 107 -16.73 -12.93 -8.61
N CYS A 108 -16.85 -11.90 -9.43
CA CYS A 108 -16.71 -10.50 -9.02
C CYS A 108 -18.03 -9.98 -8.45
N SER A 109 -18.03 -9.48 -7.21
CA SER A 109 -19.20 -8.85 -6.59
C SER A 109 -18.98 -7.37 -6.25
N GLY A 110 -17.90 -6.76 -6.74
CA GLY A 110 -17.52 -5.36 -6.47
C GLY A 110 -18.58 -4.33 -6.85
N LEU A 111 -19.36 -4.56 -7.91
CA LEU A 111 -20.49 -3.67 -8.27
C LEU A 111 -21.64 -3.72 -7.26
N LEU A 112 -21.90 -4.87 -6.62
CA LEU A 112 -22.91 -4.97 -5.56
C LEU A 112 -22.39 -4.31 -4.28
N TYR A 113 -21.11 -4.50 -3.96
CA TYR A 113 -20.46 -3.86 -2.83
C TYR A 113 -20.40 -2.33 -2.97
N GLU A 114 -20.10 -1.82 -4.16
CA GLU A 114 -20.20 -0.39 -4.51
C GLU A 114 -21.60 0.16 -4.19
N LYS A 115 -22.65 -0.52 -4.69
CA LYS A 115 -24.05 -0.11 -4.44
C LYS A 115 -24.40 -0.19 -2.95
N PHE A 116 -23.93 -1.19 -2.22
CA PHE A 116 -24.11 -1.31 -0.77
C PHE A 116 -23.54 -0.09 -0.03
N ILE A 117 -22.31 0.30 -0.34
CA ILE A 117 -21.68 1.46 0.30
C ILE A 117 -22.47 2.74 0.00
N ILE A 118 -22.81 2.97 -1.27
CA ILE A 118 -23.40 4.23 -1.73
C ILE A 118 -24.88 4.35 -1.33
N ASN A 119 -25.64 3.26 -1.40
CA ASN A 119 -27.10 3.31 -1.26
C ASN A 119 -27.60 2.86 0.12
N GLU A 120 -26.78 2.19 0.93
CA GLU A 120 -27.18 1.71 2.26
C GLU A 120 -26.29 2.28 3.36
N VAL A 121 -24.96 2.10 3.28
CA VAL A 121 -24.05 2.55 4.35
C VAL A 121 -23.98 4.08 4.43
N LYS A 122 -23.70 4.76 3.31
CA LYS A 122 -23.56 6.22 3.31
C LYS A 122 -24.83 6.94 3.78
N PRO A 123 -26.04 6.62 3.27
CA PRO A 123 -27.28 7.25 3.73
C PRO A 123 -27.54 7.02 5.22
N TYR A 124 -27.30 5.80 5.72
CA TYR A 124 -27.43 5.53 7.16
C TYR A 124 -26.49 6.41 7.99
N ILE A 125 -25.24 6.56 7.56
CA ILE A 125 -24.26 7.40 8.25
C ILE A 125 -24.67 8.88 8.20
N ASP A 126 -25.15 9.36 7.06
CA ASP A 126 -25.58 10.75 6.89
C ASP A 126 -26.85 11.09 7.70
N GLU A 127 -27.74 10.12 7.91
CA GLU A 127 -28.96 10.30 8.71
C GLU A 127 -28.70 10.25 10.23
N ASN A 128 -27.76 9.41 10.66
CA ASN A 128 -27.54 9.12 12.07
C ASN A 128 -26.36 9.89 12.70
N PHE A 129 -25.51 10.52 11.89
CA PHE A 129 -24.33 11.26 12.33
C PHE A 129 -24.26 12.66 11.72
N ARG A 130 -23.51 13.57 12.36
CA ARG A 130 -23.34 14.95 11.88
C ARG A 130 -22.32 15.01 10.74
N THR A 131 -22.72 14.67 9.53
CA THR A 131 -21.82 14.61 8.37
C THR A 131 -21.95 15.81 7.43
N LEU A 132 -20.86 16.11 6.72
CA LEU A 132 -20.85 16.91 5.50
C LEU A 132 -20.99 15.95 4.31
N THR A 133 -22.13 15.98 3.62
CA THR A 133 -22.58 14.87 2.76
C THR A 133 -22.08 14.94 1.31
N ASN A 134 -21.49 16.06 0.89
CA ASN A 134 -21.03 16.28 -0.49
C ASN A 134 -19.69 15.56 -0.77
N ALA A 135 -19.40 15.33 -2.06
CA ALA A 135 -18.22 14.60 -2.53
C ALA A 135 -16.91 15.14 -1.96
N GLU A 136 -16.73 16.45 -1.93
CA GLU A 136 -15.52 17.11 -1.42
C GLU A 136 -15.22 16.76 0.05
N ASN A 137 -16.24 16.38 0.83
CA ASN A 137 -16.10 16.00 2.24
C ASN A 137 -16.20 14.50 2.47
N THR A 138 -16.26 13.70 1.40
CA THR A 138 -16.40 12.25 1.46
C THR A 138 -15.19 11.58 0.82
N ALA A 139 -14.44 10.84 1.64
CA ALA A 139 -13.26 10.09 1.21
C ALA A 139 -13.49 8.58 1.27
N LEU A 140 -12.80 7.84 0.40
CA LEU A 140 -12.75 6.37 0.42
C LEU A 140 -11.29 5.90 0.41
N ILE A 141 -10.91 5.04 1.36
CA ILE A 141 -9.56 4.47 1.44
C ILE A 141 -9.59 2.95 1.55
N GLY A 142 -8.67 2.30 0.84
CA GLY A 142 -8.42 0.87 0.95
C GLY A 142 -6.97 0.51 0.69
N SER A 143 -6.55 -0.67 1.18
CA SER A 143 -5.28 -1.27 0.77
C SER A 143 -5.45 -2.55 -0.03
N SER A 144 -4.41 -2.93 -0.79
CA SER A 144 -4.39 -4.21 -1.51
C SER A 144 -5.64 -4.35 -2.40
N ALA A 145 -6.40 -5.43 -2.28
CA ALA A 145 -7.68 -5.61 -2.95
C ALA A 145 -8.70 -4.51 -2.62
N GLY A 146 -8.71 -3.99 -1.39
CA GLY A 146 -9.51 -2.81 -1.04
C GLY A 146 -9.06 -1.55 -1.79
N GLY A 147 -7.77 -1.41 -2.11
CA GLY A 147 -7.26 -0.33 -2.96
C GLY A 147 -7.75 -0.46 -4.42
N LEU A 148 -7.79 -1.68 -4.96
CA LEU A 148 -8.42 -1.96 -6.26
C LEU A 148 -9.92 -1.60 -6.24
N SER A 149 -10.62 -1.94 -5.17
CA SER A 149 -12.04 -1.60 -4.99
C SER A 149 -12.24 -0.08 -4.90
N THR A 150 -11.39 0.62 -4.13
CA THR A 150 -11.39 2.09 -4.01
C THR A 150 -11.17 2.78 -5.35
N TYR A 151 -10.23 2.29 -6.17
CA TYR A 151 -10.00 2.79 -7.53
C TYR A 151 -11.29 2.70 -8.36
N ASN A 152 -11.91 1.52 -8.43
CA ASN A 152 -13.12 1.35 -9.23
C ASN A 152 -14.30 2.18 -8.71
N ILE A 153 -14.58 2.16 -7.40
CA ILE A 153 -15.69 2.90 -6.81
C ILE A 153 -15.51 4.41 -7.03
N GLY A 154 -14.31 4.93 -6.77
CA GLY A 154 -14.00 6.36 -6.87
C GLY A 154 -14.15 6.92 -8.28
N PHE A 155 -13.52 6.28 -9.27
CA PHE A 155 -13.58 6.74 -10.66
C PHE A 155 -14.98 6.62 -11.29
N ARG A 156 -15.79 5.68 -10.80
CA ARG A 156 -17.17 5.47 -11.26
C ARG A 156 -18.18 6.40 -10.59
N ASN A 157 -17.88 6.91 -9.39
CA ASN A 157 -18.78 7.73 -8.58
C ASN A 157 -18.08 8.97 -7.98
N PRO A 158 -17.42 9.82 -8.79
CA PRO A 158 -16.71 11.00 -8.29
C PRO A 158 -17.65 12.03 -7.62
N GLU A 159 -18.94 12.02 -7.97
CA GLU A 159 -19.99 12.83 -7.34
C GLU A 159 -20.38 12.36 -5.93
N VAL A 160 -19.96 11.15 -5.54
CA VAL A 160 -20.14 10.61 -4.18
C VAL A 160 -18.85 10.70 -3.38
N PHE A 161 -17.72 10.32 -3.98
CA PHE A 161 -16.41 10.31 -3.35
C PHE A 161 -15.46 11.28 -4.05
N GLY A 162 -15.24 12.46 -3.48
CA GLY A 162 -14.31 13.45 -4.06
C GLY A 162 -12.84 13.16 -3.71
N LYS A 163 -12.57 12.21 -2.81
CA LYS A 163 -11.23 11.86 -2.34
C LYS A 163 -11.06 10.34 -2.28
N ILE A 164 -10.00 9.81 -2.90
CA ILE A 164 -9.72 8.38 -2.89
C ILE A 164 -8.25 8.08 -2.57
N GLY A 165 -8.02 7.18 -1.61
CA GLY A 165 -6.68 6.76 -1.20
C GLY A 165 -6.46 5.26 -1.36
N MET A 166 -5.40 4.90 -2.09
CA MET A 166 -5.07 3.52 -2.42
C MET A 166 -3.69 3.18 -1.87
N LEU A 167 -3.64 2.39 -0.80
CA LEU A 167 -2.40 1.96 -0.17
C LEU A 167 -1.99 0.57 -0.70
N SER A 168 -0.87 0.46 -1.39
CA SER A 168 -0.42 -0.80 -2.01
C SER A 168 -1.52 -1.51 -2.82
N PRO A 169 -2.23 -0.84 -3.75
CA PRO A 169 -3.38 -1.43 -4.44
C PRO A 169 -3.01 -2.65 -5.28
N PHE A 170 -3.85 -3.70 -5.23
CA PHE A 170 -3.63 -4.95 -5.96
C PHE A 170 -4.14 -4.85 -7.41
N PHE A 171 -3.43 -4.07 -8.22
CA PHE A 171 -3.81 -3.85 -9.62
C PHE A 171 -3.38 -4.95 -10.57
N VAL A 172 -2.29 -5.65 -10.27
CA VAL A 172 -1.72 -6.66 -11.15
C VAL A 172 -1.41 -7.92 -10.34
N LYS A 173 -1.88 -9.06 -10.83
CA LYS A 173 -1.45 -10.37 -10.36
C LYS A 173 -0.29 -10.85 -11.23
N VAL A 174 0.81 -11.22 -10.59
CA VAL A 174 1.93 -11.92 -11.25
C VAL A 174 1.71 -13.41 -11.14
N GLU A 175 1.68 -14.11 -12.26
CA GLU A 175 1.56 -15.57 -12.33
C GLU A 175 2.92 -16.26 -12.15
N ASP A 176 2.92 -17.58 -11.93
CA ASP A 176 4.14 -18.37 -11.70
C ASP A 176 5.13 -18.32 -12.87
N ASP A 177 4.65 -18.09 -14.09
CA ASP A 177 5.46 -17.92 -15.31
C ASP A 177 5.92 -16.47 -15.53
N HIS A 178 5.70 -15.59 -14.55
CA HIS A 178 5.94 -14.15 -14.57
C HIS A 178 5.03 -13.35 -15.51
N SER A 179 3.99 -13.95 -16.10
CA SER A 179 2.97 -13.18 -16.81
C SER A 179 2.15 -12.30 -15.86
N GLU A 180 1.66 -11.17 -16.37
CA GLU A 180 0.96 -10.15 -15.59
C GLU A 180 -0.50 -10.06 -16.02
N LEU A 181 -1.41 -10.38 -15.09
CA LEU A 181 -2.84 -10.19 -15.24
C LEU A 181 -3.26 -8.87 -14.61
N LYS A 182 -3.69 -7.92 -15.45
CA LYS A 182 -4.27 -6.65 -14.98
C LYS A 182 -5.68 -6.90 -14.43
N LEU A 183 -5.95 -6.38 -13.24
CA LEU A 183 -7.23 -6.50 -12.53
C LEU A 183 -8.06 -5.20 -12.61
N TYR A 184 -7.55 -4.17 -13.27
CA TYR A 184 -8.15 -2.85 -13.40
C TYR A 184 -8.34 -2.48 -14.88
N GLU A 185 -9.25 -1.54 -15.11
CA GLU A 185 -9.44 -0.87 -16.40
C GLU A 185 -9.13 0.62 -16.25
N MET A 186 -8.66 1.26 -17.31
CA MET A 186 -8.47 2.72 -17.31
C MET A 186 -9.80 3.42 -17.54
N TYR A 187 -10.12 4.39 -16.69
CA TYR A 187 -11.29 5.23 -16.89
C TYR A 187 -10.95 6.43 -17.77
N GLU A 188 -11.78 6.68 -18.77
CA GLU A 188 -11.60 7.81 -19.69
C GLU A 188 -12.00 9.15 -19.05
N GLY A 189 -11.22 10.17 -19.39
CA GLY A 189 -11.42 11.55 -18.98
C GLY A 189 -10.99 11.83 -17.53
N LYS A 190 -10.55 13.07 -17.30
CA LYS A 190 -10.26 13.55 -15.95
C LYS A 190 -11.56 13.64 -15.14
N LYS A 191 -11.55 13.06 -13.94
CA LYS A 191 -12.60 13.18 -12.94
C LYS A 191 -12.19 14.23 -11.91
N ASP A 192 -13.18 14.85 -11.27
CA ASP A 192 -12.93 15.77 -10.15
C ASP A 192 -12.65 14.96 -8.88
N LEU A 193 -11.40 14.51 -8.74
CA LEU A 193 -10.95 13.60 -7.68
C LEU A 193 -9.61 14.07 -7.11
N LYS A 194 -9.50 14.06 -5.79
CA LYS A 194 -8.20 14.02 -5.10
C LYS A 194 -7.78 12.57 -4.84
N ILE A 195 -6.62 12.20 -5.35
CA ILE A 195 -6.12 10.84 -5.41
C ILE A 195 -4.82 10.75 -4.61
N TRP A 196 -4.80 9.85 -3.64
CA TRP A 196 -3.59 9.36 -2.99
C TRP A 196 -3.32 7.94 -3.47
N MET A 197 -2.09 7.65 -3.89
CA MET A 197 -1.67 6.31 -4.28
C MET A 197 -0.29 6.03 -3.69
N ASP A 198 -0.12 4.90 -3.00
CA ASP A 198 1.19 4.50 -2.49
C ASP A 198 1.49 3.03 -2.69
N ILE A 199 2.78 2.70 -2.56
CA ILE A 199 3.29 1.33 -2.51
C ILE A 199 4.62 1.30 -1.75
N GLY A 200 4.87 0.23 -1.02
CA GLY A 200 6.15 -0.04 -0.39
C GLY A 200 7.15 -0.72 -1.32
N SER A 201 8.44 -0.51 -1.07
CA SER A 201 9.50 -1.15 -1.85
C SER A 201 9.74 -2.63 -1.48
N ALA A 202 9.24 -3.07 -0.31
CA ALA A 202 9.48 -4.39 0.27
C ALA A 202 8.26 -5.33 0.23
N GLU A 203 7.46 -5.24 -0.84
CA GLU A 203 6.19 -5.95 -1.00
C GLU A 203 6.28 -7.28 -1.78
N GLY A 204 7.49 -7.72 -2.14
CA GLY A 204 7.67 -8.93 -2.94
C GLY A 204 7.21 -8.71 -4.37
N PHE A 205 6.26 -9.54 -4.85
CA PHE A 205 5.77 -9.51 -6.24
C PHE A 205 4.66 -8.49 -6.50
N PHE A 206 4.22 -7.74 -5.49
CA PHE A 206 3.49 -6.49 -5.70
C PHE A 206 4.52 -5.42 -6.07
N LEU A 207 4.83 -5.31 -7.36
CA LEU A 207 5.95 -4.49 -7.81
C LEU A 207 5.54 -3.02 -7.83
N VAL A 208 6.46 -2.14 -7.44
CA VAL A 208 6.27 -0.68 -7.50
C VAL A 208 5.76 -0.22 -8.87
N LYS A 209 6.25 -0.82 -9.96
CA LYS A 209 5.83 -0.49 -11.33
C LYS A 209 4.32 -0.63 -11.54
N HIS A 210 3.66 -1.62 -10.92
CA HIS A 210 2.23 -1.88 -11.11
C HIS A 210 1.35 -0.74 -10.62
N VAL A 211 1.85 0.05 -9.67
CA VAL A 211 1.15 1.20 -9.11
C VAL A 211 1.66 2.51 -9.73
N ARG A 212 2.97 2.64 -9.91
CA ARG A 212 3.60 3.82 -10.53
C ARG A 212 3.12 4.03 -11.97
N ASP A 213 3.02 2.98 -12.78
CA ASP A 213 2.59 3.09 -14.18
C ASP A 213 1.18 3.71 -14.28
N ILE A 214 0.28 3.36 -13.34
CA ILE A 214 -1.08 3.93 -13.30
C ILE A 214 -1.02 5.40 -12.89
N ALA A 215 -0.21 5.76 -11.89
CA ALA A 215 -0.03 7.15 -11.50
C ALA A 215 0.50 7.99 -12.67
N GLU A 216 1.46 7.47 -13.42
CA GLU A 216 2.01 8.13 -14.62
C GLU A 216 0.96 8.25 -15.74
N THR A 217 0.18 7.19 -16.02
CA THR A 217 -0.93 7.26 -16.98
C THR A 217 -2.01 8.27 -16.56
N LEU A 218 -2.28 8.44 -15.26
CA LEU A 218 -3.20 9.48 -14.79
C LEU A 218 -2.65 10.88 -15.09
N LEU A 219 -1.34 11.11 -14.93
CA LEU A 219 -0.73 12.39 -15.31
C LEU A 219 -0.88 12.65 -16.82
N GLU A 220 -0.66 11.64 -17.65
CA GLU A 220 -0.85 11.71 -19.10
C GLU A 220 -2.31 12.02 -19.48
N ASN A 221 -3.28 11.53 -18.69
CA ASN A 221 -4.71 11.82 -18.84
C ASN A 221 -5.15 13.18 -18.28
N GLY A 222 -4.20 14.05 -17.90
CA GLY A 222 -4.46 15.43 -17.51
C GLY A 222 -4.68 15.66 -16.01
N TYR A 223 -4.47 14.64 -15.17
CA TYR A 223 -4.37 14.86 -13.73
C TYR A 223 -3.08 15.60 -13.43
N LYS A 224 -3.15 16.54 -12.49
CA LYS A 224 -2.00 17.33 -12.08
C LYS A 224 -1.42 16.77 -10.81
N TYR A 225 -0.12 16.52 -10.86
CA TYR A 225 0.65 16.15 -9.69
C TYR A 225 0.55 17.25 -8.60
N ARG A 226 0.45 16.87 -7.33
CA ARG A 226 0.26 17.74 -6.14
C ARG A 226 -1.12 18.41 -5.99
N GLU A 227 -1.87 18.58 -7.07
CA GLU A 227 -3.23 19.13 -7.04
C GLU A 227 -4.29 18.02 -6.97
N ASP A 228 -4.26 17.11 -7.96
CA ASP A 228 -5.22 16.04 -8.11
C ASP A 228 -4.62 14.70 -7.64
N LEU A 229 -3.34 14.43 -7.91
CA LEU A 229 -2.69 13.14 -7.67
C LEU A 229 -1.42 13.29 -6.82
N ILE A 230 -1.33 12.46 -5.77
CA ILE A 230 -0.11 12.20 -5.02
C ILE A 230 0.28 10.72 -5.19
N PHE A 231 1.56 10.49 -5.44
CA PHE A 231 2.17 9.17 -5.40
C PHE A 231 3.22 9.12 -4.29
N TYR A 232 3.32 8.01 -3.57
CA TYR A 232 4.40 7.77 -2.62
C TYR A 232 4.93 6.34 -2.73
N GLN A 233 6.23 6.21 -2.94
CA GLN A 233 6.94 4.95 -2.84
C GLN A 233 7.73 4.95 -1.53
N ASP A 234 7.25 4.17 -0.57
CA ASP A 234 7.88 4.02 0.74
C ASP A 234 9.12 3.10 0.62
N PRO A 235 10.33 3.60 0.94
CA PRO A 235 11.57 2.83 0.81
C PRO A 235 11.61 1.55 1.65
N ASN A 236 10.82 1.45 2.72
CA ASN A 236 10.87 0.34 3.68
C ASN A 236 9.54 -0.42 3.81
N GLY A 237 8.46 0.17 3.29
CA GLY A 237 7.12 -0.37 3.41
C GLY A 237 6.96 -1.76 2.81
N ALA A 238 6.20 -2.60 3.50
CA ALA A 238 5.79 -3.90 3.03
C ALA A 238 4.26 -4.06 2.99
N HIS A 239 3.79 -5.23 2.56
CA HIS A 239 2.37 -5.49 2.29
C HIS A 239 1.64 -5.99 3.55
N PHE A 240 1.63 -5.18 4.62
CA PHE A 240 1.04 -5.53 5.92
C PHE A 240 0.22 -4.39 6.53
N GLU A 241 -0.75 -4.74 7.39
CA GLU A 241 -1.61 -3.78 8.08
C GLU A 241 -0.84 -2.74 8.88
N LYS A 242 0.28 -3.14 9.50
CA LYS A 242 1.12 -2.21 10.24
C LYS A 242 1.78 -1.16 9.33
N ASP A 243 2.38 -1.59 8.22
CA ASP A 243 3.05 -0.69 7.26
C ASP A 243 2.05 0.30 6.63
N TRP A 244 0.83 -0.15 6.29
CA TRP A 244 -0.24 0.77 5.84
C TRP A 244 -0.64 1.76 6.94
N GLY A 245 -0.78 1.29 8.18
CA GLY A 245 -1.05 2.14 9.35
C GLY A 245 0.03 3.20 9.59
N GLU A 246 1.30 2.85 9.41
CA GLU A 246 2.44 3.77 9.50
C GLU A 246 2.35 4.87 8.44
N ARG A 247 1.83 4.57 7.23
CA ARG A 247 1.64 5.56 6.17
C ARG A 247 0.33 6.34 6.23
N MET A 248 -0.66 5.92 7.02
CA MET A 248 -1.99 6.55 7.06
C MET A 248 -2.00 8.04 7.36
N HIS A 249 -0.98 8.55 8.06
CA HIS A 249 -0.88 9.99 8.32
C HIS A 249 -0.80 10.81 7.03
N LEU A 250 -0.20 10.26 5.97
CA LEU A 250 0.00 10.94 4.70
C LEU A 250 -1.31 11.24 3.95
N PRO A 251 -2.17 10.25 3.61
CA PRO A 251 -3.46 10.54 2.98
C PRO A 251 -4.37 11.38 3.88
N LEU A 252 -4.31 11.22 5.21
CA LEU A 252 -5.10 12.04 6.13
C LEU A 252 -4.71 13.53 6.06
N ILE A 253 -3.41 13.84 6.07
CA ILE A 253 -2.93 15.21 5.89
C ILE A 253 -3.36 15.75 4.52
N TYR A 254 -3.17 14.99 3.45
CA TYR A 254 -3.52 15.43 2.09
C TYR A 254 -5.02 15.73 1.90
N PHE A 255 -5.89 14.93 2.51
CA PHE A 255 -7.34 15.03 2.33
C PHE A 255 -8.03 16.02 3.27
N PHE A 256 -7.51 16.18 4.49
CA PHE A 256 -8.22 16.86 5.57
C PHE A 256 -7.40 17.90 6.32
N GLY A 257 -6.13 18.08 5.94
CA GLY A 257 -5.18 18.95 6.61
C GLY A 257 -4.47 19.91 5.67
N ASP A 258 -3.37 20.45 6.19
CA ASP A 258 -2.41 21.27 5.45
C ASP A 258 -1.11 20.48 5.27
N VAL A 259 -0.67 20.36 4.02
CA VAL A 259 0.59 19.69 3.65
C VAL A 259 1.80 20.46 4.15
N GLY A 260 1.69 21.79 4.30
CA GLY A 260 2.77 22.64 4.78
C GLY A 260 3.88 22.88 3.76
N ASN A 261 5.10 23.10 4.23
CA ASN A 261 6.24 23.51 3.41
C ASN A 261 7.30 22.41 3.29
N ILE A 262 7.99 22.37 2.14
CA ILE A 262 9.10 21.44 1.94
C ILE A 262 10.23 21.76 2.91
N VAL A 263 10.72 20.73 3.60
CA VAL A 263 11.89 20.84 4.49
C VAL A 263 13.06 19.98 4.02
N ASN A 264 12.81 18.93 3.25
CA ASN A 264 13.87 18.02 2.81
C ASN A 264 13.54 17.35 1.47
N VAL A 265 14.57 16.99 0.73
CA VAL A 265 14.49 16.24 -0.52
C VAL A 265 15.62 15.21 -0.55
N THR A 266 15.24 13.94 -0.72
CA THR A 266 16.19 12.81 -0.77
C THR A 266 16.00 11.99 -2.04
N LEU A 267 17.06 11.29 -2.46
CA LEU A 267 17.04 10.39 -3.61
C LEU A 267 17.07 8.93 -3.15
N ASP A 268 15.91 8.28 -3.17
CA ASP A 268 15.78 6.86 -2.86
C ASP A 268 16.07 5.98 -4.10
N GLY A 269 16.40 4.71 -3.84
CA GLY A 269 16.68 3.71 -4.87
C GLY A 269 18.16 3.37 -5.03
N ARG A 270 18.48 2.62 -6.09
CA ARG A 270 19.83 2.13 -6.39
C ARG A 270 20.76 3.25 -6.85
N ASP A 271 22.03 3.13 -6.54
CA ASP A 271 23.14 4.04 -6.89
C ASP A 271 24.12 3.44 -7.92
N VAL A 272 23.86 2.23 -8.41
CA VAL A 272 24.62 1.56 -9.47
C VAL A 272 23.73 1.37 -10.70
N VAL A 273 24.19 1.74 -11.88
CA VAL A 273 23.46 1.58 -13.14
C VAL A 273 24.31 0.86 -14.18
N GLY A 274 23.70 0.06 -15.05
CA GLY A 274 24.43 -0.62 -16.13
C GLY A 274 24.25 0.10 -17.46
N LEU A 275 25.29 0.17 -18.30
CA LEU A 275 25.15 0.55 -19.71
C LEU A 275 24.17 -0.37 -20.45
N THR A 276 24.12 -1.62 -20.01
CA THR A 276 23.20 -2.66 -20.51
C THR A 276 22.46 -3.35 -19.35
N GLY A 277 21.26 -3.85 -19.64
CA GLY A 277 20.42 -4.58 -18.71
C GLY A 277 19.37 -3.70 -18.02
N MET A 278 19.28 -3.81 -16.70
CA MET A 278 18.24 -3.19 -15.86
C MET A 278 18.21 -1.67 -16.02
N LYS A 279 17.04 -1.15 -16.38
CA LYS A 279 16.74 0.28 -16.32
C LYS A 279 16.54 0.70 -14.86
N VAL A 280 17.16 1.82 -14.48
CA VAL A 280 17.07 2.37 -13.13
C VAL A 280 16.36 3.71 -13.18
N LYS A 281 15.38 3.89 -12.29
CA LYS A 281 14.62 5.12 -12.11
C LYS A 281 14.87 5.64 -10.69
N ILE A 282 15.23 6.90 -10.56
CA ILE A 282 15.41 7.57 -9.27
C ILE A 282 14.03 7.80 -8.65
N ASN A 283 13.90 7.62 -7.33
CA ASN A 283 12.71 7.96 -6.58
C ASN A 283 12.99 9.18 -5.67
N PRO A 284 12.75 10.42 -6.13
CA PRO A 284 12.88 11.59 -5.27
C PRO A 284 11.76 11.60 -4.24
N ILE A 285 12.10 11.65 -2.95
CA ILE A 285 11.15 11.80 -1.85
C ILE A 285 11.28 13.20 -1.27
N VAL A 286 10.15 13.90 -1.21
CA VAL A 286 10.03 15.23 -0.63
C VAL A 286 9.34 15.12 0.71
N THR A 287 9.95 15.65 1.76
CA THR A 287 9.41 15.68 3.12
C THR A 287 9.02 17.11 3.49
N TYR A 288 7.89 17.25 4.21
CA TYR A 288 7.32 18.53 4.64
C TYR A 288 7.35 18.67 6.16
N ASP A 289 7.26 19.91 6.64
CA ASP A 289 7.21 20.25 8.08
C ASP A 289 6.00 19.64 8.82
N SER A 290 4.90 19.39 8.10
CA SER A 290 3.73 18.67 8.62
C SER A 290 4.01 17.19 8.93
N GLY A 291 5.13 16.64 8.44
CA GLY A 291 5.42 15.21 8.39
C GLY A 291 4.85 14.53 7.15
N PHE A 292 4.25 15.28 6.21
CA PHE A 292 3.85 14.75 4.91
C PHE A 292 5.07 14.37 4.06
N GLU A 293 4.92 13.34 3.26
CA GLU A 293 5.92 12.81 2.33
C GLU A 293 5.26 12.41 1.01
N MET A 294 5.98 12.57 -0.08
CA MET A 294 5.53 12.15 -1.41
C MET A 294 6.71 11.91 -2.35
N SER A 295 6.53 10.96 -3.27
CA SER A 295 7.47 10.64 -4.34
C SER A 295 7.19 11.49 -5.57
N VAL A 296 8.17 12.23 -6.05
CA VAL A 296 7.99 13.09 -7.23
C VAL A 296 8.11 12.30 -8.52
N LEU A 297 7.08 12.42 -9.37
CA LEU A 297 6.97 11.72 -10.65
C LEU A 297 7.51 12.52 -11.84
N ASP A 298 7.68 13.84 -11.70
CA ASP A 298 8.29 14.69 -12.73
C ASP A 298 9.03 15.87 -12.10
N GLY A 299 10.23 16.16 -12.56
CA GLY A 299 11.01 17.32 -12.11
C GLY A 299 12.39 17.44 -12.74
N VAL A 300 13.22 18.31 -12.16
CA VAL A 300 14.52 18.66 -12.72
C VAL A 300 15.65 17.97 -11.97
N PHE A 301 16.48 17.25 -12.71
CA PHE A 301 17.69 16.61 -12.21
C PHE A 301 18.93 17.34 -12.75
N LEU A 302 19.81 17.74 -11.84
CA LEU A 302 21.12 18.29 -12.17
C LEU A 302 22.14 17.16 -12.07
N VAL A 303 22.91 16.95 -13.13
CA VAL A 303 23.98 15.96 -13.20
C VAL A 303 25.32 16.68 -13.33
N ASP A 304 26.27 16.38 -12.46
CA ASP A 304 27.60 17.03 -12.47
C ASP A 304 28.46 16.60 -13.68
N ASN A 305 28.25 15.38 -14.18
CA ASN A 305 28.99 14.77 -15.26
C ASN A 305 28.06 14.14 -16.32
N PRO A 306 27.49 14.96 -17.23
CA PRO A 306 26.54 14.51 -18.26
C PRO A 306 27.16 13.61 -19.34
N ASP A 307 28.49 13.47 -19.38
CA ASP A 307 29.18 12.51 -20.24
C ASP A 307 29.10 11.08 -19.70
N VAL A 308 28.85 10.91 -18.39
CA VAL A 308 28.70 9.60 -17.73
C VAL A 308 27.25 9.11 -17.77
N LEU A 309 26.30 9.96 -17.39
CA LEU A 309 24.87 9.66 -17.43
C LEU A 309 24.02 10.92 -17.60
N GLU A 310 22.78 10.75 -18.02
CA GLU A 310 21.71 11.75 -17.96
C GLU A 310 20.55 11.21 -17.11
N VAL A 311 19.69 12.11 -16.65
CA VAL A 311 18.45 11.74 -15.93
C VAL A 311 17.28 12.48 -16.57
N MET A 312 16.28 11.71 -17.00
CA MET A 312 15.04 12.22 -17.57
C MET A 312 14.15 12.86 -16.50
N GLY A 313 13.15 13.66 -16.90
CA GLY A 313 12.24 14.35 -15.98
C GLY A 313 11.48 13.41 -15.04
N ASP A 314 11.17 12.21 -15.52
CA ASP A 314 10.53 11.15 -14.75
C ASP A 314 11.49 10.43 -13.78
N GLY A 315 12.80 10.76 -13.79
CA GLY A 315 13.84 10.14 -12.98
C GLY A 315 14.54 8.96 -13.64
N THR A 316 14.20 8.59 -14.88
CA THR A 316 14.89 7.50 -15.59
C THR A 316 16.34 7.87 -15.88
N ILE A 317 17.29 7.03 -15.46
CA ILE A 317 18.72 7.23 -15.71
C ILE A 317 19.07 6.68 -17.09
N ILE A 318 19.73 7.51 -17.91
CA ILE A 318 20.29 7.16 -19.22
C ILE A 318 21.81 7.09 -19.09
N PRO A 319 22.39 5.89 -18.85
CA PRO A 319 23.84 5.75 -18.72
C PRO A 319 24.52 5.83 -20.10
N LYS A 320 25.65 6.53 -20.18
CA LYS A 320 26.39 6.76 -21.43
C LYS A 320 27.78 6.14 -21.42
N LYS A 321 28.48 6.21 -20.28
CA LYS A 321 29.85 5.71 -20.14
C LYS A 321 30.12 5.22 -18.73
N ILE A 322 30.95 4.20 -18.57
CA ILE A 322 31.49 3.78 -17.27
C ILE A 322 32.15 4.97 -16.58
N GLY A 323 31.76 5.20 -15.34
CA GLY A 323 32.20 6.34 -14.55
C GLY A 323 31.31 6.57 -13.36
N GLU A 324 31.46 7.73 -12.74
CA GLU A 324 30.64 8.16 -11.61
C GLU A 324 30.12 9.58 -11.89
N ALA A 325 28.90 9.86 -11.45
CA ALA A 325 28.27 11.17 -11.53
C ALA A 325 27.42 11.41 -10.27
N GLU A 326 27.35 12.63 -9.80
CA GLU A 326 26.42 13.06 -8.76
C GLU A 326 25.14 13.63 -9.39
N VAL A 327 24.00 13.21 -8.86
CA VAL A 327 22.68 13.67 -9.27
C VAL A 327 22.05 14.43 -8.11
N THR A 328 21.51 15.61 -8.39
CA THR A 328 20.74 16.43 -7.45
C THR A 328 19.36 16.69 -8.01
N PHE A 329 18.32 16.41 -7.24
CA PHE A 329 16.95 16.76 -7.63
C PHE A 329 16.55 18.14 -7.12
N VAL A 330 15.82 18.89 -7.93
CA VAL A 330 15.35 20.24 -7.62
C VAL A 330 13.85 20.32 -7.79
N THR A 331 13.14 20.79 -6.77
CA THR A 331 11.69 21.00 -6.82
C THR A 331 11.28 22.22 -6.01
N GLN A 332 10.39 23.05 -6.56
CA GLN A 332 9.88 24.28 -5.90
C GLN A 332 10.99 25.16 -5.28
N GLY A 333 12.16 25.26 -5.93
CA GLY A 333 13.31 26.03 -5.44
C GLY A 333 14.16 25.35 -4.36
N VAL A 334 13.76 24.18 -3.86
CA VAL A 334 14.54 23.37 -2.92
C VAL A 334 15.44 22.41 -3.69
N LYS A 335 16.73 22.43 -3.38
CA LYS A 335 17.72 21.47 -3.88
C LYS A 335 17.89 20.35 -2.86
N GLY A 336 17.76 19.11 -3.31
CA GLY A 336 18.03 17.94 -2.49
C GLY A 336 19.51 17.70 -2.25
N ILE A 337 19.78 16.70 -1.40
CA ILE A 337 21.14 16.24 -1.14
C ILE A 337 21.64 15.49 -2.39
N PRO A 338 22.79 15.86 -2.97
CA PRO A 338 23.37 15.12 -4.09
C PRO A 338 23.61 13.66 -3.72
N LYS A 339 23.31 12.75 -4.65
CA LYS A 339 23.61 11.32 -4.51
C LYS A 339 24.53 10.89 -5.64
N LYS A 340 25.57 10.15 -5.29
CA LYS A 340 26.54 9.61 -6.24
C LYS A 340 26.01 8.34 -6.90
N TYR A 341 26.16 8.26 -8.21
CA TYR A 341 25.78 7.13 -9.04
C TYR A 341 27.01 6.58 -9.76
N LYS A 342 27.10 5.25 -9.87
CA LYS A 342 28.18 4.54 -10.56
C LYS A 342 27.63 3.79 -11.77
N VAL A 343 28.18 4.08 -12.94
CA VAL A 343 27.88 3.36 -14.18
C VAL A 343 28.84 2.19 -14.35
N ILE A 344 28.30 0.99 -14.52
CA ILE A 344 29.03 -0.26 -14.81
C ILE A 344 28.63 -0.79 -16.20
N GLU A 345 29.37 -1.79 -16.71
CA GLU A 345 29.13 -2.38 -18.03
C GLU A 345 27.71 -2.99 -18.15
N THR A 346 27.38 -3.91 -17.25
CA THR A 346 26.12 -4.63 -17.26
C THR A 346 25.54 -4.72 -15.86
N LEU A 347 24.26 -4.39 -15.72
CA LEU A 347 23.49 -4.61 -14.52
C LEU A 347 22.34 -5.56 -14.87
N SER A 348 22.37 -6.81 -14.41
CA SER A 348 21.32 -7.76 -14.78
C SER A 348 19.96 -7.37 -14.18
N GLU A 349 18.89 -7.63 -14.94
CA GLU A 349 17.50 -7.41 -14.50
C GLU A 349 17.05 -8.37 -13.40
N PHE A 350 17.64 -9.56 -13.36
CA PHE A 350 17.28 -10.63 -12.43
C PHE A 350 18.49 -11.09 -11.64
N VAL A 351 18.22 -11.64 -10.46
CA VAL A 351 19.19 -12.32 -9.59
C VAL A 351 18.63 -13.65 -9.12
N ASP A 352 19.52 -14.56 -8.76
CA ASP A 352 19.15 -15.86 -8.20
C ASP A 352 19.09 -15.79 -6.67
N VAL A 353 17.97 -16.22 -6.10
CA VAL A 353 17.76 -16.32 -4.65
C VAL A 353 17.51 -17.79 -4.32
N SER A 354 18.51 -18.43 -3.72
CA SER A 354 18.41 -19.77 -3.16
C SER A 354 18.03 -19.69 -1.69
N VAL A 355 16.99 -20.40 -1.29
CA VAL A 355 16.51 -20.43 0.09
C VAL A 355 16.55 -21.86 0.59
N THR A 356 17.05 -22.05 1.81
CA THR A 356 16.92 -23.27 2.59
C THR A 356 16.30 -22.94 3.94
N VAL A 357 15.36 -23.75 4.39
CA VAL A 357 14.76 -23.62 5.72
C VAL A 357 14.72 -24.98 6.43
N GLU A 358 15.19 -24.96 7.68
CA GLU A 358 14.99 -26.06 8.62
C GLU A 358 13.70 -25.81 9.42
N VAL A 359 12.86 -26.83 9.54
CA VAL A 359 11.56 -26.73 10.20
C VAL A 359 11.45 -27.71 11.38
N PRO A 360 10.54 -27.47 12.34
CA PRO A 360 10.34 -28.34 13.49
C PRO A 360 9.92 -29.76 13.06
N GLY A 361 10.34 -30.77 13.82
CA GLY A 361 10.07 -32.18 13.49
C GLY A 361 8.59 -32.57 13.50
N ASN A 362 7.72 -31.74 14.07
CA ASN A 362 6.27 -31.90 14.03
C ASN A 362 5.60 -31.22 12.82
N THR A 363 6.38 -30.71 11.86
CA THR A 363 5.83 -30.16 10.61
C THR A 363 5.15 -31.28 9.82
N PRO A 364 3.84 -31.20 9.53
CA PRO A 364 3.09 -32.27 8.87
C PRO A 364 3.70 -32.69 7.54
N VAL A 365 3.58 -33.99 7.23
CA VAL A 365 4.04 -34.56 5.96
C VAL A 365 3.08 -34.14 4.85
N GLY A 366 3.62 -33.59 3.75
CA GLY A 366 2.83 -33.13 2.59
C GLY A 366 2.54 -31.62 2.55
N GLU A 367 2.82 -30.86 3.61
CA GLU A 367 2.69 -29.40 3.57
C GLU A 367 3.79 -28.75 2.72
N ARG A 368 3.40 -27.68 2.01
CA ARG A 368 4.30 -26.72 1.35
C ARG A 368 4.64 -25.60 2.33
N ILE A 369 5.88 -25.12 2.28
CA ILE A 369 6.31 -23.96 3.07
C ILE A 369 6.36 -22.74 2.16
N TYR A 370 5.66 -21.69 2.57
CA TYR A 370 5.57 -20.43 1.84
C TYR A 370 6.48 -19.41 2.50
N MET A 371 7.40 -18.84 1.71
CA MET A 371 8.23 -17.72 2.16
C MET A 371 7.51 -16.40 1.91
N SER A 372 6.94 -16.22 0.72
CA SER A 372 6.15 -15.05 0.31
C SER A 372 5.19 -15.48 -0.81
N VAL A 373 4.33 -14.56 -1.26
CA VAL A 373 3.52 -14.77 -2.47
C VAL A 373 4.46 -15.15 -3.63
N GLY A 374 4.17 -16.26 -4.32
CA GLY A 374 5.00 -16.78 -5.42
C GLY A 374 6.32 -17.46 -5.00
N MET A 375 6.64 -17.58 -3.71
CA MET A 375 7.88 -18.22 -3.24
C MET A 375 7.58 -19.45 -2.36
N ILE A 376 7.39 -20.58 -3.03
CA ILE A 376 7.08 -21.88 -2.42
C ILE A 376 8.35 -22.72 -2.32
N LEU A 377 8.60 -23.32 -1.15
CA LEU A 377 9.73 -24.20 -0.92
C LEU A 377 9.29 -25.66 -0.97
N ASP A 378 10.11 -26.48 -1.63
CA ASP A 378 9.93 -27.91 -1.77
C ASP A 378 10.67 -28.66 -0.66
N ARG A 379 10.10 -29.78 -0.22
CA ARG A 379 10.74 -30.62 0.81
C ARG A 379 11.91 -31.39 0.19
N ILE A 380 13.09 -31.24 0.76
CA ILE A 380 14.30 -31.97 0.34
C ILE A 380 14.73 -33.04 1.35
N GLU A 381 14.44 -32.84 2.64
CA GLU A 381 14.66 -33.82 3.70
C GLU A 381 13.49 -33.74 4.71
N LYS A 382 13.44 -34.66 5.69
CA LYS A 382 12.33 -34.75 6.67
C LYS A 382 11.99 -33.38 7.29
N ASN A 383 13.01 -32.63 7.71
CA ASN A 383 12.87 -31.35 8.40
C ASN A 383 13.46 -30.19 7.59
N ARG A 384 13.65 -30.35 6.27
CA ARG A 384 14.37 -29.37 5.46
C ARG A 384 13.68 -29.12 4.13
N PHE A 385 13.54 -27.85 3.79
CA PHE A 385 12.94 -27.39 2.55
C PHE A 385 13.89 -26.45 1.82
N ALA A 386 13.79 -26.42 0.49
CA ALA A 386 14.58 -25.52 -0.34
C ALA A 386 13.81 -25.03 -1.56
N GLY A 387 14.25 -23.90 -2.12
CA GLY A 387 13.74 -23.34 -3.36
C GLY A 387 14.78 -22.43 -4.01
N ASN A 388 14.77 -22.37 -5.33
CA ASN A 388 15.62 -21.48 -6.11
C ASN A 388 14.72 -20.59 -6.95
N PHE A 389 14.88 -19.28 -6.80
CA PHE A 389 14.01 -18.30 -7.41
C PHE A 389 14.83 -17.32 -8.22
N LYS A 390 14.50 -17.19 -9.50
CA LYS A 390 14.99 -16.08 -10.32
C LYS A 390 14.02 -14.92 -10.13
N VAL A 391 14.47 -13.87 -9.45
CA VAL A 391 13.61 -12.74 -9.07
C VAL A 391 14.11 -11.43 -9.68
N PRO A 392 13.23 -10.45 -9.92
CA PRO A 392 13.66 -9.10 -10.29
C PRO A 392 14.71 -8.58 -9.30
N ARG A 393 15.79 -8.01 -9.81
CA ARG A 393 16.80 -7.37 -8.99
C ARG A 393 16.15 -6.24 -8.18
N ASP A 394 16.61 -6.11 -6.93
CA ASP A 394 16.07 -5.20 -5.91
C ASP A 394 14.69 -5.54 -5.36
N LEU A 395 14.08 -6.67 -5.76
CA LEU A 395 12.91 -7.21 -5.07
C LEU A 395 13.25 -7.34 -3.58
N ALA A 396 12.53 -6.58 -2.76
CA ALA A 396 12.57 -6.70 -1.32
C ALA A 396 11.28 -7.32 -0.84
N CYS A 397 11.38 -8.09 0.23
CA CYS A 397 10.23 -8.72 0.84
C CYS A 397 10.41 -8.74 2.35
N ARG A 398 9.40 -8.26 3.08
CA ARG A 398 9.20 -8.61 4.48
C ARG A 398 8.23 -9.78 4.57
N PHE A 399 8.53 -10.79 5.37
CA PHE A 399 7.76 -12.03 5.37
C PHE A 399 7.85 -12.82 6.68
N LYS A 400 6.98 -13.83 6.79
CA LYS A 400 7.05 -14.92 7.77
C LYS A 400 6.84 -16.22 7.03
N PHE A 401 7.58 -17.26 7.40
CA PHE A 401 7.26 -18.59 6.91
C PHE A 401 5.85 -18.97 7.33
N SER A 402 5.11 -19.56 6.40
CA SER A 402 3.77 -20.06 6.65
C SER A 402 3.59 -21.43 6.02
N ARG A 403 2.69 -22.22 6.61
CA ARG A 403 2.22 -23.50 6.06
C ARG A 403 0.82 -23.41 5.44
N GLY A 404 0.37 -22.20 5.14
CA GLY A 404 -0.95 -21.91 4.57
C GLY A 404 -1.45 -20.52 4.94
N PHE A 405 -2.76 -20.28 4.86
CA PHE A 405 -3.30 -18.98 5.21
C PHE A 405 -3.25 -18.76 6.74
N ARG A 406 -2.45 -17.80 7.19
CA ARG A 406 -2.28 -17.39 8.61
C ARG A 406 -1.72 -18.44 9.56
N LEU A 407 -1.05 -19.46 9.05
CA LEU A 407 -0.38 -20.49 9.85
C LEU A 407 1.12 -20.21 9.91
N PHE A 408 1.46 -19.10 10.58
CA PHE A 408 2.82 -18.55 10.58
C PHE A 408 3.75 -19.22 11.59
N GLU A 409 5.05 -19.02 11.37
CA GLU A 409 6.09 -19.28 12.36
C GLU A 409 5.97 -18.38 13.60
N VAL A 410 6.42 -18.92 14.73
CA VAL A 410 6.48 -18.27 16.05
C VAL A 410 7.80 -18.64 16.74
N ASP A 411 8.15 -17.93 17.80
CA ASP A 411 9.33 -18.28 18.60
C ASP A 411 9.13 -19.60 19.37
N LYS A 412 10.18 -20.09 20.02
CA LYS A 412 10.13 -21.25 20.94
C LYS A 412 8.99 -21.20 21.97
N LEU A 413 8.63 -20.01 22.45
CA LEU A 413 7.58 -19.79 23.45
C LEU A 413 6.17 -19.72 22.83
N GLY A 414 6.06 -19.75 21.51
CA GLY A 414 4.80 -19.59 20.79
C GLY A 414 4.35 -18.14 20.64
N GLN A 415 5.24 -17.17 20.86
CA GLN A 415 4.95 -15.76 20.64
C GLN A 415 5.24 -15.35 19.18
N PRO A 416 4.47 -14.39 18.63
CA PRO A 416 4.75 -13.87 17.30
C PRO A 416 6.14 -13.26 17.23
N ILE A 417 6.85 -13.54 16.13
CA ILE A 417 8.15 -12.94 15.84
C ILE A 417 8.00 -11.73 14.91
N PRO A 418 9.01 -10.84 14.86
CA PRO A 418 9.09 -9.84 13.79
C PRO A 418 9.16 -10.50 12.41
N ASN A 419 8.63 -9.81 11.39
CA ASN A 419 8.80 -10.24 9.99
C ASN A 419 10.29 -10.30 9.63
N ARG A 420 10.70 -11.38 8.97
CA ARG A 420 11.99 -11.52 8.32
C ARG A 420 12.06 -10.57 7.11
N LYS A 421 13.27 -10.29 6.63
CA LYS A 421 13.48 -9.42 5.47
C LYS A 421 14.65 -9.88 4.61
N PHE A 422 14.50 -9.73 3.30
CA PHE A 422 15.62 -9.76 2.37
C PHE A 422 15.41 -8.72 1.25
N LYS A 423 16.49 -8.33 0.59
CA LYS A 423 16.48 -7.52 -0.63
C LYS A 423 17.44 -8.12 -1.63
N ALA A 424 16.93 -8.51 -2.79
CA ALA A 424 17.64 -9.23 -3.84
C ALA A 424 18.54 -8.29 -4.68
N THR A 425 19.49 -7.60 -4.04
CA THR A 425 20.36 -6.64 -4.74
C THR A 425 21.48 -7.30 -5.55
N LYS A 426 21.69 -8.61 -5.38
CA LYS A 426 22.65 -9.53 -6.00
C LYS A 426 22.15 -10.97 -5.78
N ASP A 427 22.86 -11.98 -6.31
CA ASP A 427 22.53 -13.37 -6.01
C ASP A 427 22.68 -13.65 -4.51
N LEU A 428 21.72 -14.37 -3.94
CA LEU A 428 21.62 -14.63 -2.51
C LEU A 428 21.47 -16.12 -2.22
N GLN A 429 22.14 -16.56 -1.16
CA GLN A 429 21.87 -17.83 -0.51
C GLN A 429 21.38 -17.55 0.92
N LEU A 430 20.12 -17.87 1.20
CA LEU A 430 19.44 -17.60 2.45
C LEU A 430 19.21 -18.91 3.19
N ASN A 431 19.64 -18.98 4.46
CA ASN A 431 19.45 -20.14 5.32
C ASN A 431 18.67 -19.71 6.56
N TYR A 432 17.56 -20.38 6.83
CA TYR A 432 16.66 -20.05 7.95
C TYR A 432 16.33 -21.27 8.79
N THR A 433 15.87 -21.00 10.01
CA THR A 433 15.28 -22.01 10.90
C THR A 433 13.95 -21.48 11.40
N VAL A 434 12.91 -22.30 11.27
CA VAL A 434 11.62 -22.11 11.94
C VAL A 434 11.67 -22.87 13.26
N GLU A 435 11.54 -22.16 14.38
CA GLU A 435 11.62 -22.79 15.70
C GLU A 435 10.34 -23.52 16.07
N LYS A 436 9.19 -22.94 15.71
CA LYS A 436 7.87 -23.46 16.05
C LYS A 436 6.81 -22.89 15.09
N TRP A 437 5.71 -23.62 14.93
CA TRP A 437 4.52 -23.16 14.23
C TRP A 437 3.49 -22.64 15.22
N ILE A 438 2.70 -21.64 14.83
CA ILE A 438 1.53 -21.25 15.62
C ILE A 438 0.62 -22.46 15.82
N GLY A 439 0.25 -22.71 17.08
CA GLY A 439 -0.69 -23.77 17.43
C GLY A 439 -2.08 -23.42 16.90
N LEU A 440 -2.78 -24.42 16.34
CA LEU A 440 -4.21 -24.32 16.06
C LEU A 440 -5.00 -24.46 17.36
#